data_AF-J7QEG8-F1
#
_entry.id   AF-J7QEG8-F1
#
_cell.length_a   1.000
_cell.length_b   1.000
_cell.length_c   1.000
_cell.angle_alpha   90.00
_cell.angle_beta   90.00
_cell.angle_gamma   90.00
#
_symmetry.space_group_name_H-M   'P 1'
#
loop_
_entity.id
_entity.type
_entity.pdbx_description
1 polymer ?
#
loop_
_entity_poly.entity_id
_entity_poly.type
_entity_poly.pdbx_seq_one_letter_code
_entity_poly.pdbx_strand_id
1 'polypeptide(L)'
;MRTLHISLPEELESELAAAVDSGELVSENEAIRAAVAQWRTERLVERMNVDEVRRLWREGVESGPGRFGAIDEIKAEARRRHSQS
;
A
#
# COMPACT_ATOMS: atom_id res chain seq x y z
N MET A 1 12.68 -8.62 -24.63
CA MET A 1 12.78 -7.37 -23.84
C MET A 1 12.61 -6.21 -24.80
N ARG A 2 11.97 -5.11 -24.40
CA ARG A 2 11.81 -3.89 -25.22
C ARG A 2 12.54 -2.74 -24.53
N THR A 3 13.22 -1.90 -25.30
CA THR A 3 13.92 -0.70 -24.79
C THR A 3 12.93 0.44 -24.62
N LEU A 4 13.06 1.16 -23.50
CA LEU A 4 12.34 2.39 -23.20
C LEU A 4 13.36 3.53 -23.15
N HIS A 5 13.06 4.66 -23.76
CA HIS A 5 13.84 5.88 -23.59
C HIS A 5 13.12 6.75 -22.57
N ILE A 6 13.84 7.14 -21.51
CA ILE A 6 13.33 8.03 -20.47
C ILE A 6 14.24 9.25 -20.37
N SER A 7 13.70 10.35 -19.88
CA SER A 7 14.46 11.54 -19.51
C SER A 7 14.31 11.74 -18.01
N LEU A 8 15.43 11.93 -17.33
CA LEU A 8 15.49 12.22 -15.91
C LEU A 8 15.95 13.67 -15.72
N PRO A 9 15.57 14.33 -14.60
CA PRO A 9 16.26 15.52 -14.13
C PRO A 9 17.77 15.24 -13.97
N GLU A 10 18.60 16.24 -14.27
CA GLU A 10 20.07 16.14 -14.23
C GLU A 10 20.57 15.72 -12.84
N GLU A 11 19.88 16.16 -11.79
CA GLU A 11 20.20 15.82 -10.41
C GLU A 11 20.06 14.30 -10.17
N LEU A 12 18.96 13.69 -10.64
CA LEU A 12 18.71 12.26 -10.47
C LEU A 12 19.64 11.40 -11.35
N GLU A 13 19.97 11.89 -12.54
CA GLU A 13 20.98 11.25 -13.41
C GLU A 13 22.34 11.22 -12.72
N SER A 14 22.76 12.35 -12.13
CA SER A 14 24.02 12.47 -11.40
C SER A 14 24.08 11.57 -10.18
N GLU A 15 22.98 11.45 -9.42
CA GLU A 15 22.87 10.56 -8.27
C GLU A 15 23.01 9.08 -8.68
N LEU A 16 22.34 8.67 -9.77
CA LEU A 16 22.45 7.31 -10.31
C LEU A 16 23.88 6.98 -10.75
N ALA A 17 24.53 7.90 -11.46
CA ALA A 17 25.92 7.72 -11.91
C ALA A 17 26.87 7.56 -10.71
N ALA A 18 26.76 8.41 -9.69
CA ALA A 18 27.58 8.33 -8.48
C ALA A 18 27.39 7.02 -7.71
N ALA A 19 26.15 6.50 -7.64
CA ALA A 19 25.86 5.23 -7.00
C ALA A 19 26.44 4.03 -7.78
N VAL A 20 26.52 4.12 -9.11
CA VAL A 20 27.21 3.11 -9.93
C VAL A 20 28.72 3.19 -9.76
N ASP A 21 29.29 4.39 -9.80
CA ASP A 21 30.74 4.62 -9.65
C ASP A 21 31.27 4.17 -8.29
N SER A 22 30.47 4.34 -7.22
CA SER A 22 30.80 3.87 -5.87
C SER A 22 30.60 2.37 -5.67
N GLY A 23 29.97 1.68 -6.63
CA GLY A 23 29.64 0.26 -6.57
C GLY A 23 28.43 -0.08 -5.69
N GLU A 24 27.67 0.92 -5.24
CA GLU A 24 26.39 0.72 -4.55
C GLU A 24 25.36 0.08 -5.50
N LEU A 25 25.39 0.48 -6.77
CA LEU A 25 24.57 -0.07 -7.84
C LEU A 25 25.44 -0.73 -8.92
N VAL A 26 24.96 -1.85 -9.44
CA VAL A 26 25.64 -2.59 -10.53
C VAL A 26 25.49 -1.88 -11.88
N SER A 27 24.37 -1.18 -12.11
CA SER A 27 24.15 -0.34 -13.29
C SER A 27 22.92 0.57 -13.12
N GLU A 28 22.87 1.67 -13.86
CA GLU A 28 21.71 2.58 -13.93
C GLU A 28 20.44 1.83 -14.38
N ASN A 29 20.58 0.94 -15.37
CA ASN A 29 19.47 0.14 -15.89
C ASN A 29 18.92 -0.85 -14.85
N GLU A 30 19.77 -1.35 -13.95
CA GLU A 30 19.32 -2.17 -12.83
C GLU A 30 18.56 -1.34 -11.81
N ALA A 31 19.06 -0.15 -11.48
CA ALA A 31 18.38 0.77 -10.58
C ALA A 31 17.00 1.17 -11.10
N ILE A 32 16.88 1.49 -12.39
CA ILE A 32 15.59 1.79 -13.02
C ILE A 32 14.64 0.58 -12.95
N ARG A 33 15.14 -0.63 -13.21
CA ARG A 33 14.32 -1.85 -13.06
C ARG A 33 13.86 -2.07 -11.62
N ALA A 34 14.73 -1.83 -10.64
CA ALA A 34 14.40 -1.92 -9.22
C ALA A 34 13.32 -0.91 -8.83
N ALA A 35 13.45 0.36 -9.26
CA ALA A 35 12.47 1.40 -9.02
C ALA A 35 11.09 1.05 -9.61
N VAL A 36 11.04 0.51 -10.84
CA VAL A 36 9.78 0.05 -11.45
C VAL A 36 9.17 -1.12 -10.69
N ALA A 37 9.99 -2.06 -10.19
CA ALA A 37 9.52 -3.17 -9.38
C ALA A 37 8.95 -2.72 -8.02
N GLN A 38 9.61 -1.74 -7.38
CA GLN A 38 9.12 -1.13 -6.14
C GLN A 38 7.79 -0.41 -6.37
N TRP A 39 7.70 0.45 -7.38
CA TRP A 39 6.46 1.14 -7.75
C TRP A 39 5.30 0.16 -8.02
N ARG A 40 5.59 -0.96 -8.69
CA ARG A 40 4.58 -2.01 -8.93
C ARG A 40 4.07 -2.60 -7.61
N THR A 41 4.97 -2.84 -6.65
CA THR A 41 4.64 -3.43 -5.35
C THR A 41 3.78 -2.48 -4.52
N GLU A 42 4.17 -1.21 -4.44
CA GLU A 42 3.39 -0.16 -3.75
C GLU A 42 1.97 -0.10 -4.31
N ARG A 43 1.83 -0.10 -5.64
CA ARG A 43 0.53 -0.07 -6.32
C ARG A 43 -0.31 -1.34 -6.09
N LEU A 44 0.33 -2.49 -5.88
CA LEU A 44 -0.38 -3.72 -5.52
C LEU A 44 -0.95 -3.61 -4.10
N VAL A 45 -0.14 -3.11 -3.15
CA VAL A 45 -0.56 -2.88 -1.77
C VAL A 45 -1.72 -1.88 -1.70
N GLU A 46 -1.62 -0.76 -2.41
CA GLU A 46 -2.70 0.23 -2.50
C GLU A 46 -4.00 -0.39 -3.02
N ARG A 47 -3.92 -1.19 -4.10
CA ARG A 47 -5.10 -1.84 -4.68
C ARG A 47 -5.73 -2.86 -3.75
N MET A 48 -4.91 -3.71 -3.12
CA MET A 48 -5.39 -4.70 -2.15
C MET A 48 -6.08 -4.01 -0.97
N ASN A 49 -5.51 -2.93 -0.44
CA ASN A 49 -6.12 -2.16 0.63
C ASN A 49 -7.48 -1.58 0.22
N VAL A 50 -7.57 -1.01 -0.98
CA VAL A 50 -8.83 -0.43 -1.47
C VAL A 50 -9.90 -1.51 -1.72
N ASP A 51 -9.53 -2.65 -2.27
CA ASP A 51 -10.48 -3.74 -2.54
C ASP A 51 -10.96 -4.41 -1.25
N GLU A 52 -10.08 -4.54 -0.25
CA GLU A 52 -10.47 -5.03 1.08
C GLU A 52 -11.41 -4.04 1.80
N VAL A 53 -11.12 -2.74 1.73
CA VAL A 53 -12.03 -1.70 2.25
C VAL A 53 -13.39 -1.75 1.56
N ARG A 54 -13.43 -1.93 0.23
CA ARG A 54 -14.69 -2.08 -0.52
C ARG A 54 -15.46 -3.34 -0.13
N ARG A 55 -14.76 -4.45 0.13
CA ARG A 55 -15.35 -5.71 0.57
C ARG A 55 -15.98 -5.54 1.96
N LEU A 56 -15.23 -5.01 2.92
CA LEU A 56 -15.70 -4.76 4.29
C LEU A 56 -16.85 -3.76 4.34
N TRP A 57 -16.80 -2.71 3.51
CA TRP A 57 -17.91 -1.77 3.36
C TRP A 57 -19.19 -2.47 2.90
N ARG A 58 -19.08 -3.30 1.85
CA ARG A 58 -20.23 -4.04 1.32
C ARG A 58 -20.81 -5.00 2.35
N GLU A 59 -19.94 -5.73 3.05
CA GLU A 59 -20.32 -6.60 4.16
C GLU A 59 -21.08 -5.83 5.25
N GLY A 60 -20.60 -4.63 5.61
CA GLY A 60 -21.29 -3.76 6.56
C GLY A 60 -22.66 -3.31 6.09
N VAL A 61 -22.80 -2.88 4.83
CA VAL A 61 -24.10 -2.49 4.24
C VAL A 61 -25.07 -3.67 4.18
N GLU A 62 -24.59 -4.85 3.78
CA GLU A 62 -25.40 -6.07 3.67
C GLU A 62 -25.78 -6.66 5.05
N SER A 63 -25.03 -6.33 6.10
CA SER A 63 -25.35 -6.74 7.49
C SER A 63 -26.60 -6.09 8.08
N GLY A 64 -27.15 -5.09 7.38
CA GLY A 64 -28.37 -4.38 7.78
C GLY A 64 -28.12 -3.24 8.77
N PRO A 65 -29.20 -2.65 9.33
CA PRO A 65 -29.10 -1.50 10.21
C PRO A 65 -28.27 -1.76 11.47
N GLY A 66 -27.52 -0.74 11.90
CA GLY A 66 -26.80 -0.77 13.16
C GLY A 66 -27.73 -1.03 14.34
N ARG A 67 -27.33 -1.95 15.23
CA ARG A 67 -28.15 -2.41 16.36
C ARG A 67 -28.22 -1.45 17.55
N PHE A 68 -27.24 -0.55 17.67
CA PHE A 68 -27.06 0.32 18.83
C PHE A 68 -27.13 1.78 18.41
N GLY A 69 -27.85 2.59 19.18
CA GLY A 69 -28.07 4.01 18.90
C GLY A 69 -27.01 4.93 19.51
N ALA A 70 -26.25 4.42 20.50
CA ALA A 70 -25.22 5.18 21.20
C ALA A 70 -23.99 4.32 21.54
N ILE A 71 -22.83 4.99 21.66
CA ILE A 71 -21.55 4.33 21.97
C ILE A 71 -21.55 3.62 23.33
N ASP A 72 -22.34 4.10 24.30
CA ASP A 72 -22.41 3.51 25.64
C ASP A 72 -23.10 2.14 25.62
N GLU A 73 -24.11 1.95 24.75
CA GLU A 73 -24.77 0.66 24.53
C GLU A 73 -23.79 -0.36 23.93
N ILE A 74 -22.96 0.07 22.97
CA ILE A 74 -21.92 -0.76 22.35
C ILE A 74 -20.90 -1.22 23.41
N LYS A 75 -20.43 -0.30 24.26
CA LYS A 75 -19.48 -0.63 25.33
C LYS A 75 -20.07 -1.58 26.37
N ALA A 76 -21.34 -1.37 26.74
CA ALA A 76 -22.04 -2.26 27.67
C ALA A 76 -22.14 -3.69 27.11
N GLU A 77 -22.53 -3.82 25.84
CA GLU A 77 -22.58 -5.11 25.14
C GLU A 77 -21.22 -5.80 25.08
N ALA A 78 -20.16 -5.07 24.73
CA ALA A 78 -18.82 -5.61 24.63
C ALA A 78 -18.32 -6.18 25.97
N ARG A 79 -18.53 -5.44 27.08
CA ARG A 79 -18.16 -5.91 28.44
C ARG A 79 -18.97 -7.13 28.86
N ARG A 80 -20.27 -7.18 28.52
CA ARG A 80 -21.11 -8.35 28.77
C ARG A 80 -20.57 -9.60 28.08
N ARG A 81 -20.19 -9.51 26.79
CA ARG A 81 -19.59 -10.65 26.07
C ARG A 81 -18.24 -11.05 26.63
N HIS A 82 -17.41 -10.08 27.01
CA HIS A 82 -16.08 -10.36 27.55
C HIS A 82 -16.13 -11.06 28.91
N SER A 83 -17.08 -10.70 29.77
CA SER A 83 -17.27 -11.36 31.08
C SER A 83 -17.91 -12.76 30.99
N GLN A 84 -18.41 -13.15 29.82
CA GLN A 84 -19.00 -14.47 29.54
C GLN A 84 -18.03 -15.43 28.83
N SER A 85 -16.84 -14.96 28.47
CA SER A 85 -15.78 -15.73 27.82
C SER A 85 -14.67 -16.09 28.81
#